data_AF-A0A2S4VBI4-F1
#
_entry.id   AF-A0A2S4VBI4-F1
#
_cell.length_a   1.000
_cell.length_b   1.000
_cell.length_c   1.000
_cell.angle_alpha   90.00
_cell.angle_beta   90.00
_cell.angle_gamma   90.00
#
_symmetry.space_group_name_H-M   'P 1'
#
loop_
_entity.id
_entity.type
_entity.pdbx_description
1 polymer ?
#
loop_
_entity_poly.entity_id
_entity_poly.type
_entity_poly.pdbx_seq_one_letter_code
_entity_poly.pdbx_strand_id
1 'polypeptide(L)'
;MAQSAQAPLNVQDLDASQLASVKEQLDQELIHLTNSFAQLQGAIAKFNTGIESIDDPSRIMLDVGTGYLIDQPIASARSCLNRKVLGLGVNLDQLQSTIETKQEHLGLVRELIQIKTSARQPQSDPKTS
;
A
#
# COMPACT_ATOMS: atom_id res chain seq x y z
N MET A 1 -8.92 -23.00 -23.02
CA MET A 1 -9.66 -21.78 -22.63
C MET A 1 -10.67 -22.19 -21.57
N ALA A 2 -10.45 -21.85 -20.31
CA ALA A 2 -11.43 -22.07 -19.24
C ALA A 2 -11.60 -20.75 -18.50
N GLN A 3 -12.66 -20.02 -18.87
CA GLN A 3 -13.10 -18.83 -18.14
C GLN A 3 -13.92 -19.32 -16.95
N SER A 4 -13.36 -19.15 -15.75
CA SER A 4 -14.11 -19.26 -14.50
C SER A 4 -15.06 -18.08 -14.41
N ALA A 5 -16.36 -18.38 -14.45
CA ALA A 5 -17.43 -17.45 -14.17
C ALA A 5 -17.31 -16.98 -12.71
N GLN A 6 -16.97 -15.71 -12.52
CA GLN A 6 -17.07 -15.05 -11.22
C GLN A 6 -18.56 -14.77 -10.96
N ALA A 7 -19.19 -15.61 -10.15
CA ALA A 7 -20.52 -15.34 -9.62
C ALA A 7 -20.48 -14.06 -8.76
N PRO A 8 -21.53 -13.23 -8.77
CA PRO A 8 -21.61 -12.03 -7.94
C PRO A 8 -21.58 -12.45 -6.47
N LEU A 9 -20.46 -12.19 -5.79
CA LEU A 9 -20.29 -12.39 -4.36
C LEU A 9 -21.28 -11.49 -3.61
N ASN A 10 -22.32 -12.11 -3.04
CA ASN A 10 -23.37 -11.42 -2.30
C ASN A 10 -22.89 -11.20 -0.86
N VAL A 11 -22.69 -9.93 -0.48
CA VAL A 11 -22.08 -9.51 0.80
C VAL A 11 -22.87 -10.00 2.03
N GLN A 12 -24.16 -10.35 1.86
CA GLN A 12 -25.04 -10.82 2.94
C GLN A 12 -24.85 -12.32 3.29
N ASP A 13 -24.26 -13.13 2.40
CA ASP A 13 -24.03 -14.57 2.60
C ASP A 13 -22.59 -14.89 3.04
N LEU A 14 -21.76 -13.88 3.32
CA LEU A 14 -20.39 -14.10 3.76
C LEU A 14 -20.35 -14.74 5.16
N ASP A 15 -20.07 -16.03 5.22
CA ASP A 15 -19.83 -16.78 6.46
C ASP A 15 -18.49 -16.38 7.10
N ALA A 16 -18.32 -16.66 8.40
CA ALA A 16 -17.13 -16.29 9.18
C ALA A 16 -15.81 -16.75 8.53
N SER A 17 -15.82 -17.90 7.84
CA SER A 17 -14.66 -18.44 7.12
C SER A 17 -14.27 -17.60 5.91
N GLN A 18 -15.25 -17.07 5.15
CA GLN A 18 -14.98 -16.23 3.99
C GLN A 18 -14.49 -14.84 4.42
N LEU A 19 -15.04 -14.30 5.51
CA LEU A 19 -14.53 -13.07 6.13
C LEU A 19 -13.09 -13.25 6.64
N ALA A 20 -12.74 -14.43 7.18
CA ALA A 20 -11.37 -14.74 7.60
C ALA A 20 -10.40 -14.78 6.42
N SER A 21 -10.80 -15.34 5.27
CA SER A 21 -10.00 -15.29 4.04
C SER A 21 -9.82 -13.86 3.51
N VAL A 22 -10.87 -13.05 3.53
CA VAL A 22 -10.80 -11.62 3.14
C VAL A 22 -9.88 -10.84 4.08
N LYS A 23 -9.96 -11.10 5.40
CA LYS A 23 -9.03 -10.53 6.38
C LYS A 23 -7.58 -10.89 6.04
N GLU A 24 -7.29 -12.15 5.75
CA GLU A 24 -5.93 -12.60 5.44
C GLU A 24 -5.38 -11.94 4.16
N GLN A 25 -6.22 -11.82 3.12
CA GLN A 25 -5.86 -11.10 1.90
C GLN A 25 -5.57 -9.62 2.17
N LEU A 26 -6.42 -8.94 2.96
CA LEU A 26 -6.21 -7.54 3.33
C LEU A 26 -4.95 -7.35 4.17
N ASP A 27 -4.63 -8.27 5.09
CA ASP A 27 -3.39 -8.25 5.87
C ASP A 27 -2.16 -8.37 4.95
N GLN A 28 -2.18 -9.28 3.95
CA GLN A 28 -1.09 -9.43 2.99
C GLN A 28 -0.92 -8.20 2.09
N GLU A 29 -2.02 -7.63 1.60
CA GLU A 29 -1.99 -6.41 0.79
C GLU A 29 -1.42 -5.24 1.60
N LEU A 30 -1.81 -5.08 2.86
CA LEU A 30 -1.27 -4.04 3.74
C LEU A 30 0.24 -4.17 3.93
N ILE A 31 0.76 -5.39 4.10
CA ILE A 31 2.21 -5.64 4.18
C ILE A 31 2.90 -5.22 2.87
N HIS A 32 2.36 -5.61 1.71
CA HIS A 32 2.91 -5.23 0.42
C HIS A 32 2.90 -3.72 0.16
N LEU A 33 1.79 -3.05 0.51
CA LEU A 33 1.63 -1.60 0.40
C LEU A 33 2.63 -0.88 1.31
N THR A 34 2.79 -1.34 2.55
CA THR A 34 3.74 -0.78 3.52
C THR A 34 5.19 -0.94 3.06
N ASN A 35 5.55 -2.10 2.52
CA ASN A 35 6.88 -2.34 1.95
C ASN A 35 7.16 -1.44 0.73
N SER A 36 6.15 -1.20 -0.10
CA SER A 36 6.26 -0.30 -1.25
C SER A 36 6.41 1.15 -0.81
N PHE A 37 5.66 1.55 0.22
CA PHE A 37 5.78 2.87 0.86
C PHE A 37 7.19 3.12 1.37
N ALA A 38 7.77 2.17 2.13
CA ALA A 38 9.12 2.30 2.66
C ALA A 38 10.19 2.44 1.56
N GLN A 39 10.04 1.69 0.45
CA GLN A 39 10.96 1.79 -0.70
C GLN A 39 10.86 3.16 -1.39
N LEU A 40 9.65 3.67 -1.60
CA LEU A 40 9.42 4.98 -2.21
C LEU A 40 9.96 6.10 -1.31
N GLN A 41 9.75 6.02 -0.01
CA GLN A 41 10.30 6.95 0.97
C GLN A 41 11.84 6.94 0.95
N GLY A 42 12.44 5.74 0.88
CA GLY A 42 13.89 5.59 0.74
C GLY A 42 14.42 6.17 -0.58
N ALA A 43 13.66 6.07 -1.67
CA ALA A 43 14.01 6.70 -2.95
C ALA A 43 13.96 8.23 -2.85
N ILE A 44 12.94 8.81 -2.21
CA ILE A 44 12.84 10.25 -1.95
C ILE A 44 14.04 10.74 -1.13
N ALA A 45 14.41 10.02 -0.07
CA ALA A 45 15.58 10.37 0.75
C ALA A 45 16.85 10.43 -0.10
N LYS A 46 17.08 9.42 -0.95
CA LYS A 46 18.22 9.40 -1.89
C LYS A 46 18.19 10.57 -2.86
N PHE A 47 17.02 10.95 -3.38
CA PHE A 47 16.90 12.10 -4.26
C PHE A 47 17.18 13.42 -3.54
N ASN A 48 16.74 13.58 -2.28
CA ASN A 48 17.03 14.75 -1.47
C ASN A 48 18.53 14.87 -1.17
N THR A 49 19.18 13.79 -0.73
CA THR A 49 20.65 13.77 -0.54
C THR A 49 21.39 14.07 -1.85
N GLY A 50 20.87 13.57 -2.98
CA GLY A 50 21.40 13.88 -4.30
C GLY A 50 21.27 15.36 -4.66
N ILE A 51 20.20 16.05 -4.23
CA ILE A 51 20.04 17.50 -4.42
C ILE A 51 21.03 18.29 -3.57
N GLU A 52 21.28 17.88 -2.32
CA GLU A 52 22.21 18.54 -1.40
C GLU A 52 23.67 18.37 -1.82
N SER A 53 24.01 17.26 -2.48
CA SER A 53 25.38 16.97 -2.93
C SER A 53 25.81 17.75 -4.19
N ILE A 54 24.92 18.56 -4.78
CA ILE A 54 25.21 19.35 -5.98
C ILE A 54 25.66 20.76 -5.56
N ASP A 55 26.94 20.90 -5.21
CA ASP A 55 27.51 22.15 -4.65
C ASP A 55 28.42 22.93 -5.65
N ASP A 56 28.96 22.33 -6.73
CA ASP A 56 29.95 22.99 -7.63
C ASP A 56 29.85 22.53 -9.12
N PRO A 57 30.43 23.25 -10.13
CA PRO A 57 29.61 23.94 -11.11
C PRO A 57 30.04 23.60 -12.53
N SER A 58 29.29 22.77 -13.23
CA SER A 58 29.26 22.84 -14.70
C SER A 58 28.04 22.08 -15.20
N ARG A 59 28.09 20.77 -15.11
CA ARG A 59 27.18 19.86 -15.83
C ARG A 59 27.27 18.50 -15.14
N ILE A 60 26.14 17.82 -14.96
CA ILE A 60 26.09 16.47 -14.37
C ILE A 60 25.51 15.49 -15.39
N MET A 61 26.05 14.28 -15.42
CA MET A 61 25.45 13.19 -16.18
C MET A 61 24.30 12.60 -15.37
N LEU A 62 23.08 12.74 -15.89
CA LEU A 62 21.88 12.23 -15.26
C LEU A 62 21.36 11.02 -16.04
N ASP A 63 21.21 9.88 -15.36
CA ASP A 63 20.54 8.71 -15.92
C ASP A 63 19.03 8.95 -15.94
N VAL A 64 18.44 8.82 -17.14
CA VAL A 64 17.00 8.97 -17.36
C VAL A 64 16.23 7.65 -17.32
N GLY A 65 16.91 6.51 -17.16
CA GLY A 65 16.28 5.19 -16.96
C GLY A 65 16.02 4.40 -18.24
N THR A 66 16.50 4.87 -19.39
CA THR A 66 16.44 4.15 -20.69
C THR A 66 17.80 3.56 -21.10
N GLY A 67 18.78 3.60 -20.19
CA GLY A 67 20.16 3.18 -20.46
C GLY A 67 21.05 4.28 -21.06
N TYR A 68 20.55 5.52 -21.14
CA TYR A 68 21.30 6.68 -21.63
C TYR A 68 21.53 7.68 -20.50
N LEU A 69 22.75 8.20 -20.40
CA LEU A 69 23.10 9.33 -19.54
C LEU A 69 23.00 10.62 -20.34
N ILE A 70 22.22 11.57 -19.85
CA ILE A 70 22.10 12.89 -20.47
C ILE A 70 22.97 13.88 -19.70
N ASP A 71 23.83 14.60 -20.42
CA ASP A 71 24.53 15.75 -19.88
C ASP A 71 23.50 16.90 -19.68
N GLN A 72 23.19 17.19 -18.41
CA GLN A 72 22.25 18.22 -18.01
C GLN A 72 22.94 19.31 -17.17
N PRO A 73 22.55 20.59 -17.37
CA PRO A 73 22.91 21.66 -16.45
C PRO A 73 22.39 21.37 -15.03
N ILE A 74 23.13 21.81 -14.02
CA ILE A 74 22.78 21.62 -12.60
C ILE A 74 21.36 22.11 -12.27
N ALA A 75 20.96 23.25 -12.81
CA ALA A 75 19.61 23.80 -12.60
C ALA A 75 18.52 22.83 -13.12
N SER A 76 18.72 22.25 -14.29
CA SER A 76 17.78 21.26 -14.86
C SER A 76 17.80 19.95 -14.09
N ALA A 77 18.98 19.47 -13.65
CA ALA A 77 19.09 18.29 -12.82
C ALA A 77 18.37 18.45 -11.48
N ARG A 78 18.57 19.58 -10.80
CA ARG A 78 17.88 19.91 -9.55
C ARG A 78 16.37 20.00 -9.77
N SER A 79 15.90 20.60 -10.87
CA SER A 79 14.48 20.64 -11.21
C SER A 79 13.90 19.25 -11.50
N CYS A 80 14.64 18.39 -12.21
CA CYS A 80 14.24 17.01 -12.51
C CYS A 80 14.12 16.17 -11.23
N LEU A 81 15.11 16.26 -10.33
CA LEU A 81 15.11 15.58 -9.04
C LEU A 81 13.97 16.08 -8.14
N ASN A 82 13.77 17.40 -8.03
CA ASN A 82 12.66 17.97 -7.29
C ASN A 82 11.30 17.51 -7.84
N ARG A 83 11.14 17.46 -9.16
CA ARG A 83 9.92 16.96 -9.80
C ARG A 83 9.68 15.48 -9.48
N LYS A 84 10.72 14.65 -9.48
CA LYS A 84 10.62 13.24 -9.08
C LYS A 84 10.23 13.12 -7.61
N VAL A 85 10.83 13.91 -6.72
CA VAL A 85 10.48 13.93 -5.29
C VAL A 85 9.01 14.34 -5.09
N LEU A 86 8.55 15.40 -5.76
CA LEU A 86 7.15 15.84 -5.71
C LEU A 86 6.19 14.76 -6.22
N GLY A 87 6.49 14.14 -7.35
CA GLY A 87 5.65 13.07 -7.91
C GLY A 87 5.60 11.83 -7.01
N LEU A 88 6.73 11.44 -6.43
CA LEU A 88 6.79 10.34 -5.47
C LEU A 88 6.08 10.68 -4.14
N GLY A 89 6.11 11.95 -3.72
CA GLY A 89 5.37 12.45 -2.56
C GLY A 89 3.87 12.30 -2.73
N VAL A 90 3.31 12.78 -3.85
CA VAL A 90 1.87 12.62 -4.14
C VAL A 90 1.47 11.14 -4.18
N ASN A 91 2.29 10.29 -4.78
CA ASN A 91 2.03 8.85 -4.80
C ASN A 91 2.08 8.24 -3.40
N LEU A 92 3.00 8.71 -2.53
CA LEU A 92 3.06 8.29 -1.13
C LEU A 92 1.84 8.73 -0.33
N ASP A 93 1.38 9.97 -0.48
CA ASP A 93 0.18 10.48 0.21
C ASP A 93 -1.06 9.66 -0.17
N GLN A 94 -1.23 9.37 -1.47
CA GLN A 94 -2.32 8.51 -1.95
C GLN A 94 -2.21 7.09 -1.37
N LEU A 95 -1.00 6.55 -1.31
CA LEU A 95 -0.74 5.22 -0.77
C LEU A 95 -1.02 5.16 0.73
N GLN A 96 -0.64 6.20 1.48
CA GLN A 96 -0.90 6.32 2.90
C GLN A 96 -2.40 6.35 3.18
N SER A 97 -3.15 7.19 2.47
CA SER A 97 -4.62 7.22 2.61
C SER A 97 -5.24 5.86 2.29
N THR A 98 -4.74 5.16 1.26
CA THR A 98 -5.21 3.81 0.92
C THR A 98 -4.92 2.80 2.03
N ILE A 99 -3.74 2.87 2.66
CA ILE A 99 -3.36 2.03 3.79
C ILE A 99 -4.28 2.28 4.98
N GLU A 100 -4.53 3.54 5.33
CA GLU A 100 -5.41 3.93 6.44
C GLU A 100 -6.84 3.42 6.25
N THR A 101 -7.43 3.64 5.06
CA THR A 101 -8.77 3.12 4.74
C THR A 101 -8.81 1.58 4.78
N LYS A 102 -7.77 0.89 4.31
CA LYS A 102 -7.72 -0.58 4.38
C LYS A 102 -7.56 -1.09 5.81
N GLN A 103 -6.82 -0.40 6.68
CA GLN A 103 -6.72 -0.73 8.10
C GLN A 103 -8.07 -0.58 8.81
N GLU A 104 -8.82 0.48 8.48
CA GLU A 104 -10.18 0.69 8.98
C GLU A 104 -11.11 -0.46 8.53
N HIS A 105 -11.11 -0.78 7.23
CA HIS A 105 -11.89 -1.89 6.69
C HIS A 105 -11.55 -3.24 7.34
N LEU A 106 -10.26 -3.49 7.61
CA LEU A 106 -9.82 -4.70 8.32
C LEU A 106 -10.38 -4.75 9.76
N GLY A 107 -10.42 -3.60 10.44
CA GLY A 107 -11.03 -3.46 11.76
C GLY A 107 -12.51 -3.82 11.75
N LEU A 108 -13.27 -3.25 10.80
CA LEU A 108 -14.70 -3.54 10.61
C LEU A 108 -14.95 -5.03 10.32
N VAL A 109 -14.14 -5.63 9.44
CA VAL A 109 -14.24 -7.07 9.11
C VAL A 109 -13.97 -7.94 10.34
N ARG A 110 -12.97 -7.60 11.18
CA ARG A 110 -12.69 -8.32 12.43
C ARG A 110 -13.87 -8.25 13.40
N GLU A 111 -14.47 -7.09 13.56
CA GLU A 111 -15.63 -6.91 14.44
C GLU A 111 -16.84 -7.72 13.95
N LEU A 112 -17.09 -7.74 12.64
CA LEU A 112 -18.13 -8.55 12.01
C LEU A 112 -17.91 -10.06 12.23
N ILE A 113 -16.68 -10.54 12.10
CA ILE A 113 -16.33 -11.94 12.40
C ILE A 113 -16.60 -12.25 13.88
N GLN A 114 -16.24 -11.35 14.78
CA GLN A 114 -16.44 -11.54 16.22
C GLN A 114 -17.92 -11.59 16.57
N ILE A 115 -18.73 -10.64 16.07
CA ILE A 115 -20.19 -10.61 16.26
C ILE A 115 -20.84 -11.89 15.74
N LYS A 116 -20.50 -12.34 14.52
CA LYS A 116 -21.06 -13.56 13.94
C LYS A 116 -20.63 -14.83 14.69
N THR A 117 -19.41 -14.86 15.22
CA THR A 117 -18.90 -16.01 16.02
C THR A 117 -19.56 -16.06 17.39
N SER A 118 -19.73 -14.92 18.06
CA SER A 118 -20.39 -14.83 19.37
C SER A 118 -21.90 -15.06 19.31
N ALA A 119 -22.57 -14.66 18.22
CA ALA A 119 -24.00 -14.91 18.03
C ALA A 119 -24.35 -16.38 17.74
N ARG A 120 -23.35 -17.23 17.42
CA ARG A 120 -23.54 -18.65 17.08
C ARG A 120 -23.14 -19.62 18.21
N GLN A 121 -22.82 -19.12 19.41
CA GLN A 121 -22.83 -19.93 20.63
C GLN A 121 -24.21 -19.86 21.30
N PRO A 122 -25.11 -20.83 21.08
CA PRO A 122 -26.13 -21.10 22.08
C PRO A 122 -25.41 -21.63 23.32
N GLN A 123 -25.44 -20.82 24.38
CA GLN A 123 -25.77 -21.23 25.74
C GLN A 123 -25.71 -22.76 25.95
N SER A 124 -24.54 -23.28 26.33
CA SER A 124 -24.47 -24.56 27.00
C SER A 124 -25.07 -24.37 28.39
N ASP A 125 -26.33 -24.76 28.56
CA ASP A 125 -27.04 -24.72 29.85
C ASP A 125 -26.20 -25.40 30.96
N PRO A 126 -25.92 -24.71 32.07
CA PRO A 126 -25.51 -25.36 33.30
C PRO A 126 -26.76 -25.87 34.03
N LYS A 127 -26.80 -27.19 34.27
CA LYS A 127 -27.69 -27.96 35.16
C LYS A 127 -29.09 -28.32 34.61
N THR A 128 -29.31 -29.63 34.44
CA THR A 128 -30.35 -30.36 35.18
C THR A 128 -29.94 -31.83 35.38
N SER A 129 -29.91 -32.23 36.66
CA SER A 129 -29.97 -33.59 37.27
C SER A 129 -28.99 -34.68 36.88
#